data_AF-A0A7H0HHC0-F1
#
_entry.id   AF-A0A7H0HHC0-F1
#
_cell.length_a   1.000
_cell.length_b   1.000
_cell.length_c   1.000
_cell.angle_alpha   90.00
_cell.angle_beta   90.00
_cell.angle_gamma   90.00
#
_symmetry.space_group_name_H-M   'P 1'
#
loop_
_entity.id
_entity.type
_entity.pdbx_description
1 polymer ?
#
loop_
_entity_poly.entity_id
_entity_poly.type
_entity_poly.pdbx_seq_one_letter_code
_entity_poly.pdbx_strand_id
1 'polypeptide(L)'
;MRRLLRICLVFSIAPLLLGCKKDVDEAAAFTLETGLDSEVGICIEERPPLVSIQESGTSQVVNLIWEFPCGAKIDKPYLTVARNGGATLVFNSDYGKSHCACARSITVKINNRLKGGDTLYIVVNKEVVGHKLLAASEGK
;
A
#
# COMPACT_ATOMS: atom_id res chain seq x y z
N MET A 1 13.33 -64.05 -37.88
CA MET A 1 14.24 -63.67 -36.76
C MET A 1 13.45 -62.79 -35.80
N ARG A 2 12.69 -63.36 -34.85
CA ARG A 2 12.98 -63.50 -33.40
C ARG A 2 13.60 -62.27 -32.68
N ARG A 3 12.77 -61.70 -31.78
CA ARG A 3 13.07 -60.95 -30.52
C ARG A 3 13.69 -59.55 -30.70
N LEU A 4 13.41 -58.51 -29.92
CA LEU A 4 12.92 -58.32 -28.53
C LEU A 4 11.92 -57.13 -28.49
N LEU A 5 10.76 -57.21 -27.85
CA LEU A 5 10.52 -56.99 -26.41
C LEU A 5 11.24 -55.76 -25.82
N ARG A 6 10.58 -54.59 -25.81
CA ARG A 6 10.75 -53.59 -24.76
C ARG A 6 9.40 -52.97 -24.39
N ILE A 7 8.98 -53.33 -23.19
CA ILE A 7 7.91 -52.75 -22.39
C ILE A 7 8.31 -51.33 -22.03
N CYS A 8 7.46 -50.35 -22.31
CA CYS A 8 7.44 -49.07 -21.61
C CYS A 8 6.00 -48.75 -21.23
N LEU A 9 5.54 -49.41 -20.17
CA LEU A 9 4.44 -48.94 -19.33
C LEU A 9 4.95 -47.73 -18.57
N VAL A 10 4.56 -46.53 -18.97
CA VAL A 10 4.60 -45.35 -18.10
C VAL A 10 3.22 -44.74 -18.13
N PHE A 11 2.40 -45.17 -17.17
CA PHE A 11 1.23 -44.44 -16.71
C PHE A 11 1.72 -43.08 -16.17
N SER A 12 1.76 -42.06 -17.02
CA SER A 12 1.83 -40.68 -16.54
C SER A 12 0.40 -40.22 -16.26
N ILE A 13 0.03 -40.43 -15.01
CA ILE A 13 -1.14 -39.87 -14.35
C ILE A 13 -1.01 -38.35 -14.51
N ALA A 14 -1.77 -37.75 -15.42
CA ALA A 14 -1.86 -36.30 -15.51
C ALA A 14 -2.46 -35.82 -14.18
N PRO A 15 -1.75 -35.00 -13.38
CA PRO A 15 -2.36 -34.40 -12.22
C PRO A 15 -3.42 -33.45 -12.77
N LEU A 16 -4.66 -33.69 -12.36
CA LEU A 16 -5.77 -32.77 -12.49
C LEU A 16 -5.26 -31.39 -12.08
N LEU A 17 -5.03 -30.53 -13.07
CA LEU A 17 -4.90 -29.09 -12.87
C LEU A 17 -6.30 -28.59 -12.49
N LEU A 18 -6.73 -28.93 -11.27
CA LEU A 18 -7.58 -28.06 -10.48
C LEU A 18 -6.77 -26.78 -10.32
N GLY A 19 -6.87 -25.91 -11.32
CA GLY A 19 -6.52 -24.52 -11.14
C GLY A 19 -7.30 -24.04 -9.94
N CYS A 20 -6.60 -23.79 -8.84
CA CYS A 20 -7.13 -22.95 -7.78
C CYS A 20 -7.56 -21.66 -8.46
N LYS A 21 -8.87 -21.50 -8.66
CA LYS A 21 -9.44 -20.19 -8.88
C LYS A 21 -8.95 -19.38 -7.69
N LYS A 22 -8.07 -18.44 -7.96
CA LYS A 22 -7.83 -17.33 -7.06
C LYS A 22 -9.17 -16.64 -6.99
N ASP A 23 -10.00 -17.01 -6.02
CA ASP A 23 -11.00 -16.10 -5.50
C ASP A 23 -10.19 -14.89 -5.09
N VAL A 24 -10.17 -13.90 -5.99
CA VAL A 24 -9.86 -12.55 -5.62
C VAL A 24 -11.04 -12.21 -4.74
N ASP A 25 -10.90 -12.56 -3.46
CA ASP A 25 -11.67 -11.98 -2.39
C ASP A 25 -11.39 -10.49 -2.59
N GLU A 26 -12.32 -9.83 -3.27
CA GLU A 26 -12.37 -8.40 -3.46
C GLU A 26 -12.64 -7.88 -2.06
N ALA A 27 -11.57 -7.90 -1.24
CA ALA A 27 -11.59 -7.44 0.12
C ALA A 27 -12.25 -6.07 0.03
N ALA A 28 -13.41 -5.97 0.69
CA ALA A 28 -14.31 -4.83 0.64
C ALA A 28 -13.56 -3.58 1.16
N ALA A 29 -12.70 -3.03 0.32
CA ALA A 29 -11.83 -1.91 0.59
C ALA A 29 -12.56 -0.71 -0.03
N PHE A 30 -13.19 0.05 0.85
CA PHE A 30 -13.78 1.31 0.45
C PHE A 30 -12.67 2.35 0.36
N THR A 31 -12.42 2.85 -0.85
CA THR A 31 -11.45 3.92 -1.11
C THR A 31 -12.11 5.27 -0.84
N LEU A 32 -11.53 6.05 0.08
CA LEU A 32 -12.03 7.37 0.45
C LEU A 32 -11.02 8.45 0.12
N GLU A 33 -11.45 9.42 -0.70
CA GLU A 33 -10.78 10.73 -0.81
C GLU A 33 -11.39 11.77 0.16
N THR A 34 -12.59 11.52 0.68
CA THR A 34 -13.30 12.48 1.55
C THR A 34 -12.79 12.42 3.00
N GLY A 35 -12.39 13.56 3.55
CA GLY A 35 -11.81 13.67 4.90
C GLY A 35 -10.28 13.55 4.93
N LEU A 36 -9.64 13.56 3.75
CA LEU A 36 -8.20 13.72 3.58
C LEU A 36 -7.90 15.13 3.08
N ASP A 37 -7.17 15.90 3.88
CA ASP A 37 -6.58 17.16 3.43
C ASP A 37 -5.10 16.90 3.16
N SER A 38 -4.66 17.05 1.91
CA SER A 38 -3.29 16.76 1.50
C SER A 38 -2.61 17.98 0.89
N GLU A 39 -1.38 18.25 1.32
CA GLU A 39 -0.49 19.24 0.71
C GLU A 39 0.77 18.54 0.20
N VAL A 40 1.13 18.79 -1.06
CA VAL A 40 2.32 18.24 -1.71
C VAL A 40 3.29 19.38 -1.94
N GLY A 41 4.45 19.30 -1.28
CA GLY A 41 5.54 20.25 -1.45
C GLY A 41 6.28 20.08 -2.77
N ILE A 42 7.09 21.08 -3.09
CA ILE A 42 8.05 21.04 -4.21
C ILE A 42 9.20 20.07 -3.93
N CYS A 43 10.03 19.80 -4.94
CA CYS A 43 11.30 19.11 -4.74
C CYS A 43 12.14 19.85 -3.68
N ILE A 44 12.62 19.11 -2.67
CA ILE A 44 13.53 19.61 -1.65
C ILE A 44 14.90 18.95 -1.81
N GLU A 45 15.95 19.63 -1.33
CA GLU A 45 17.30 19.06 -1.28
C GLU A 45 17.32 17.74 -0.50
N GLU A 46 18.25 16.85 -0.87
CA GLU A 46 18.34 15.47 -0.39
C GLU A 46 18.10 15.37 1.11
N ARG A 47 16.92 14.85 1.46
CA ARG A 47 16.56 14.46 2.81
C ARG A 47 16.30 12.95 2.82
N PRO A 48 16.73 12.26 3.89
CA PRO A 48 16.42 10.86 4.04
C PRO A 48 14.90 10.63 4.03
N PRO A 49 14.43 9.51 3.46
CA PRO A 49 13.03 9.16 3.53
C PRO A 49 12.54 9.13 4.99
N LEU A 50 11.39 9.74 5.23
CA LEU A 50 10.84 9.89 6.57
C LEU A 50 9.33 9.71 6.54
N VAL A 51 8.83 8.91 7.47
CA VAL A 51 7.40 8.77 7.74
C VAL A 51 7.16 9.13 9.19
N SER A 52 6.30 10.11 9.44
CA SER A 52 5.87 10.51 10.78
C SER A 52 4.36 10.48 10.87
N ILE A 53 3.81 9.78 11.86
CA ILE A 53 2.37 9.66 12.10
C ILE A 53 2.05 10.21 13.49
N GLN A 54 1.42 11.37 13.53
CA GLN A 54 1.09 12.10 14.74
C GLN A 54 -0.41 12.11 14.96
N GLU A 55 -0.82 12.10 16.23
CA GLU A 55 -2.22 12.26 16.62
C GLU A 55 -2.49 13.74 16.91
N SER A 56 -3.62 14.23 16.42
CA SER A 56 -4.07 15.61 16.61
C SER A 56 -5.57 15.60 16.88
N GLY A 57 -5.93 15.45 18.15
CA GLY A 57 -7.33 15.22 18.56
C GLY A 57 -7.89 13.94 17.94
N THR A 58 -9.01 14.05 17.23
CA THR A 58 -9.63 12.92 16.50
C THR A 58 -9.05 12.69 15.10
N SER A 59 -7.97 13.41 14.76
CA SER A 59 -7.33 13.33 13.45
C SER A 59 -5.93 12.74 13.53
N GLN A 60 -5.47 12.16 12.43
CA GLN A 60 -4.09 11.72 12.27
C GLN A 60 -3.41 12.60 11.24
N VAL A 61 -2.21 13.08 11.55
CA VAL A 61 -1.37 13.84 10.63
C VAL A 61 -0.22 12.95 10.20
N VAL A 62 -0.18 12.65 8.92
CA VAL A 62 0.91 11.90 8.27
C VAL A 62 1.81 12.91 7.57
N ASN A 63 3.08 12.96 7.96
CA ASN A 63 4.11 13.66 7.23
C ASN A 63 5.00 12.62 6.54
N LEU A 64 5.12 12.71 5.23
CA LEU A 64 5.92 11.85 4.38
C LEU A 64 6.99 12.69 3.67
N ILE A 65 8.25 12.32 3.80
CA ILE A 65 9.32 12.75 2.91
C ILE A 65 9.74 11.51 2.12
N TRP A 66 9.57 11.53 0.81
CA TRP A 66 9.93 10.40 -0.04
C TRP A 66 10.44 10.86 -1.40
N GLU A 67 11.25 10.02 -2.03
CA GLU A 67 11.78 10.29 -3.37
C GLU A 67 10.75 9.95 -4.44
N PHE A 68 10.38 10.95 -5.24
CA PHE A 68 9.53 10.80 -6.40
C PHE A 68 10.27 11.30 -7.65
N PRO A 69 9.94 10.82 -8.85
CA PRO A 69 10.52 11.36 -10.07
C PRO A 69 10.26 12.87 -10.19
N CYS A 70 11.26 13.67 -10.59
CA CYS A 70 11.22 15.14 -10.55
C CYS A 70 10.04 15.77 -11.30
N GLY A 71 9.53 15.10 -12.34
CA GLY A 71 8.34 15.50 -13.09
C GLY A 71 7.10 14.61 -12.88
N ALA A 72 7.14 13.65 -11.95
CA ALA A 72 5.98 12.81 -11.69
C ALA A 72 4.85 13.65 -11.07
N LYS A 73 3.65 13.46 -11.63
CA LYS A 73 2.42 13.85 -10.96
C LYS A 73 2.19 12.81 -9.86
N ILE A 74 2.10 13.29 -8.62
CA ILE A 74 1.69 12.45 -7.49
C ILE A 74 0.17 12.42 -7.52
N ASP A 75 -0.39 11.20 -7.53
CA ASP A 75 -1.82 11.01 -7.44
C ASP A 75 -2.32 11.51 -6.10
N LYS A 76 -3.58 11.96 -6.07
CA LYS A 76 -4.18 12.36 -4.80
C LYS A 76 -4.14 11.17 -3.83
N PRO A 77 -3.58 11.34 -2.62
CA PRO A 77 -3.52 10.25 -1.66
C PRO A 77 -4.93 9.76 -1.30
N TYR A 78 -5.07 8.46 -1.11
CA TYR A 78 -6.35 7.86 -0.73
C TYR A 78 -6.17 6.90 0.44
N LEU A 79 -7.24 6.76 1.22
CA LEU A 79 -7.29 5.90 2.39
C LEU A 79 -8.22 4.72 2.10
N THR A 80 -7.75 3.51 2.35
CA THR A 80 -8.59 2.30 2.42
C THR A 80 -8.69 1.86 3.86
N VAL A 81 -9.92 1.63 4.35
CA VAL A 81 -10.16 1.14 5.71
C VAL A 81 -10.80 -0.24 5.63
N ALA A 82 -10.14 -1.22 6.22
CA ALA A 82 -10.61 -2.59 6.32
C ALA A 82 -11.43 -2.79 7.60
N ARG A 83 -12.39 -3.72 7.55
CA ARG A 83 -13.30 -4.01 8.67
C ARG A 83 -12.60 -4.58 9.91
N ASN A 84 -11.39 -5.09 9.75
CA ASN A 84 -10.59 -5.71 10.80
C ASN A 84 -9.70 -4.69 11.56
N GLY A 85 -9.89 -3.39 11.36
CA GLY A 85 -9.08 -2.35 11.99
C GLY A 85 -7.77 -2.03 11.26
N GLY A 86 -7.53 -2.62 10.08
CA GLY A 86 -6.45 -2.18 9.20
C GLY A 86 -6.85 -0.96 8.39
N ALA A 87 -5.98 0.04 8.28
CA ALA A 87 -6.13 1.17 7.38
C ALA A 87 -4.86 1.38 6.56
N THR A 88 -4.99 1.80 5.31
CA THR A 88 -3.83 2.03 4.42
C THR A 88 -3.97 3.36 3.73
N LEU A 89 -3.03 4.28 3.98
CA LEU A 89 -2.89 5.52 3.23
C LEU A 89 -1.90 5.27 2.09
N VAL A 90 -2.36 5.48 0.86
CA VAL A 90 -1.61 5.16 -0.35
C VAL A 90 -1.18 6.44 -1.06
N PHE A 91 0.10 6.50 -1.39
CA PHE A 91 0.73 7.50 -2.25
C PHE A 91 1.23 6.80 -3.52
N ASN A 92 0.67 7.18 -4.67
CA ASN A 92 1.13 6.69 -5.96
C ASN A 92 1.62 7.86 -6.81
N SER A 93 2.50 7.57 -7.76
CA SER A 93 2.84 8.51 -8.82
C SER A 93 3.15 7.76 -10.10
N ASP A 94 3.15 8.49 -11.22
CA ASP A 94 3.59 7.96 -12.50
C ASP A 94 5.13 7.77 -12.52
N TYR A 95 5.60 6.63 -12.00
CA TYR A 95 6.98 6.15 -12.13
C TYR A 95 7.27 5.70 -13.56
N GLY A 96 7.24 6.65 -14.50
CA GLY A 96 7.24 6.31 -15.92
C GLY A 96 8.47 6.69 -16.71
N LYS A 97 9.10 7.86 -16.47
CA LYS A 97 9.85 8.51 -17.57
C LYS A 97 11.04 9.41 -17.20
N SER A 98 11.45 9.51 -15.94
CA SER A 98 12.49 10.47 -15.53
C SER A 98 13.72 9.77 -14.96
N HIS A 99 14.91 10.19 -15.43
CA HIS A 99 16.21 9.83 -14.84
C HIS A 99 16.55 10.67 -13.59
N CYS A 100 15.67 11.60 -13.22
CA CYS A 100 15.79 12.46 -12.04
C CYS A 100 14.73 12.02 -11.01
N ALA A 101 15.17 11.86 -9.76
CA ALA A 101 14.35 11.74 -8.57
C ALA A 101 14.66 12.90 -7.61
N CYS A 102 13.67 13.34 -6.84
CA CYS A 102 13.84 14.35 -5.81
C CYS A 102 12.98 13.96 -4.59
N ALA A 103 13.44 14.31 -3.40
CA ALA A 103 12.62 14.20 -2.21
C ALA A 103 11.47 15.23 -2.28
N ARG A 104 10.26 14.82 -1.88
CA ARG A 104 9.12 15.72 -1.71
C ARG A 104 8.49 15.49 -0.34
N SER A 105 8.08 16.58 0.30
CA SER A 105 7.32 16.55 1.55
C SER A 105 5.83 16.52 1.23
N ILE A 106 5.11 15.57 1.79
CA ILE A 106 3.65 15.44 1.66
C ILE A 106 3.06 15.36 3.06
N THR A 107 2.10 16.24 3.34
CA THR A 107 1.37 16.23 4.61
C THR A 107 -0.06 15.83 4.32
N VAL A 108 -0.57 14.81 5.00
CA VAL A 108 -1.95 14.36 4.91
C VAL A 108 -2.60 14.38 6.29
N LYS A 109 -3.69 15.12 6.42
CA LYS A 109 -4.55 15.08 7.59
C LYS A 109 -5.73 14.16 7.33
N ILE A 110 -5.88 13.15 8.18
CA ILE A 110 -6.97 12.17 8.17
C ILE A 110 -7.95 12.56 9.27
N ASN A 111 -9.14 13.05 8.91
CA ASN A 111 -10.13 13.54 9.88
C ASN A 111 -11.24 12.52 10.12
N ASN A 112 -11.46 12.08 11.37
CA ASN A 112 -12.62 11.26 11.79
C ASN A 112 -12.82 9.97 10.98
N ARG A 113 -11.75 9.35 10.47
CA ARG A 113 -11.82 8.10 9.70
C ARG A 113 -11.23 6.88 10.41
N LEU A 114 -10.31 7.12 11.34
CA LEU A 114 -9.62 6.07 12.08
C LEU A 114 -10.03 6.13 13.54
N LYS A 115 -10.01 4.97 14.19
CA LYS A 115 -10.36 4.79 15.59
C LYS A 115 -9.15 4.26 16.37
N GLY A 116 -9.19 4.46 17.68
CA GLY A 116 -8.20 3.84 18.55
C GLY A 116 -8.25 2.31 18.41
N GLY A 117 -7.07 1.69 18.33
CA GLY A 117 -6.93 0.26 18.01
C GLY A 117 -6.74 -0.04 16.53
N ASP A 118 -7.01 0.90 15.61
CA ASP A 118 -6.72 0.71 14.20
C ASP A 118 -5.20 0.74 13.94
N THR A 119 -4.73 -0.01 12.94
CA THR A 119 -3.35 0.10 12.45
C THR A 119 -3.35 0.82 11.11
N LEU A 120 -2.69 1.99 11.07
CA LEU A 120 -2.48 2.74 9.84
C LEU A 120 -1.16 2.33 9.18
N TYR A 121 -1.23 1.84 7.95
CA TYR A 121 -0.10 1.56 7.08
C TYR A 121 0.08 2.68 6.07
N ILE A 122 1.33 3.06 5.80
CA ILE A 122 1.70 4.04 4.79
C ILE A 122 2.32 3.30 3.63
N VAL A 123 1.70 3.41 2.46
CA VAL A 123 2.14 2.74 1.25
C VAL A 123 2.56 3.77 0.22
N VAL A 124 3.78 3.65 -0.29
CA VAL A 124 4.30 4.49 -1.37
C VAL A 124 4.66 3.57 -2.53
N ASN A 125 4.02 3.76 -3.68
CA ASN A 125 4.22 2.94 -4.89
C ASN A 125 4.19 1.43 -4.62
N LYS A 126 3.18 0.97 -3.87
CA LYS A 126 2.96 -0.43 -3.51
C LYS A 126 3.95 -1.00 -2.47
N GLU A 127 4.82 -0.18 -1.90
CA GLU A 127 5.70 -0.58 -0.80
C GLU A 127 5.22 0.00 0.53
N VAL A 128 5.19 -0.81 1.58
CA VAL A 128 4.89 -0.34 2.94
C VAL A 128 6.13 0.33 3.50
N VAL A 129 6.04 1.63 3.78
CA VAL A 129 7.16 2.46 4.23
C VAL A 129 7.04 2.89 5.69
N GLY A 130 5.89 2.65 6.31
CA GLY A 130 5.65 2.95 7.71
C GLY A 130 4.32 2.40 8.19
N HIS A 131 4.18 2.28 9.50
CA HIS A 131 2.91 1.94 10.13
C HIS A 131 2.83 2.50 11.55
N LYS A 132 1.62 2.61 12.09
CA LYS A 132 1.37 2.95 13.50
C LYS A 132 0.07 2.32 13.98
N LEU A 133 0.13 1.68 15.15
CA LEU A 133 -1.07 1.32 15.91
C LEU A 133 -1.58 2.58 16.63
N LEU A 134 -2.82 2.97 16.37
CA LEU A 134 -3.42 4.14 16.99
C LEU A 134 -3.80 3.83 18.44
N ALA A 135 -3.45 4.73 19.35
CA ALA A 135 -3.77 4.55 20.75
C ALA A 135 -5.29 4.39 20.92
N ALA A 136 -5.70 3.35 21.66
CA ALA A 136 -7.08 3.27 22.12
C ALA A 136 -7.36 4.49 22.99
N SER A 137 -8.41 5.26 22.67
CA SER A 137 -8.91 6.27 23.59
C SER A 137 -9.41 5.53 24.82
N GLU A 138 -8.63 5.51 25.90
CA GLU A 138 -9.15 5.14 27.21
C GLU A 138 -10.26 6.14 27.53
N GLY A 139 -11.50 5.65 27.58
CA GLY A 139 -12.65 6.48 27.88
C GLY A 139 -12.42 7.20 29.20
N LYS A 140 -12.46 8.53 29.17
CA LYS A 140 -12.51 9.37 30.36
C LYS A 140 -13.95 9.45 30.87
#